data_AF-A0A7X4A3V4-F1
#
_entry.id   AF-A0A7X4A3V4-F1
#
_cell.length_a   1.000
_cell.length_b   1.000
_cell.length_c   1.000
_cell.angle_alpha   90.00
_cell.angle_beta   90.00
_cell.angle_gamma   90.00
#
_symmetry.space_group_name_H-M   'P 1'
#
loop_
_entity.id
_entity.type
_entity.pdbx_description
1 polymer ?
#
loop_
_entity_poly.entity_id
_entity_poly.type
_entity_poly.pdbx_seq_one_letter_code
_entity_poly.pdbx_strand_id
1 'polypeptide(L)'
;MKADNIAGAVAARWLKLSQDERERTGVMAPSHALREGINGHIRDRLVREGRIAGPATETQRLVSKGYTNAEKSLAANYEAGDVVAFHRSYKRIGVAKGEERRVAGVDRKERAVLLEAPGGGTVAWKPSEIGGRQGGTEVYRRESIELRAGDRIRWTRNDKGLGLVNSGAAEVMGIRNGRVTFRLEDGRRLTLTPGDPQLRHLDRAWCSTVHAFQGRTVDNVIAAMEANHPALTTQKSLYVEISRARDRAELVTDDAAALKERLEAVTGERISALEGIGEDVRREREAGRETAPDGKERERDRAEDSAIRQVEVVRERDEKAAREKAAPARDRAAPSSPDRNVGREAPQRKAPEPPAKAKVREMDFGL
;
A
#
# COMPACT_ATOMS: atom_id res chain seq x y z
N MET A 1 -21.60 15.33 19.08
CA MET A 1 -22.14 14.18 18.31
C MET A 1 -21.35 12.95 18.70
N LYS A 2 -22.05 11.87 19.09
CA LYS A 2 -21.41 10.56 19.22
C LYS A 2 -20.87 10.16 17.84
N ALA A 3 -19.73 9.49 17.82
CA ALA A 3 -19.26 8.88 16.59
C ALA A 3 -20.13 7.67 16.29
N ASP A 4 -20.92 7.72 15.22
CA ASP A 4 -21.84 6.63 14.88
C ASP A 4 -21.10 5.38 14.34
N ASN A 5 -19.79 5.48 14.11
CA ASN A 5 -18.90 4.39 13.72
C ASN A 5 -17.42 4.70 14.08
N ILE A 6 -16.56 3.69 13.95
CA ILE A 6 -15.11 3.79 14.18
C ILE A 6 -14.45 4.91 13.36
N ALA A 7 -14.86 5.12 12.10
CA ALA A 7 -14.29 6.15 11.23
C ALA A 7 -14.54 7.57 11.76
N GLY A 8 -15.77 7.84 12.20
CA GLY A 8 -16.15 9.09 12.85
C GLY A 8 -15.44 9.29 14.18
N ALA A 9 -15.18 8.22 14.94
CA ALA A 9 -14.48 8.28 16.22
C ALA A 9 -13.02 8.71 16.02
N VAL A 10 -12.33 8.09 15.06
CA VAL A 10 -10.96 8.45 14.67
C VAL A 10 -10.89 9.91 14.19
N ALA A 11 -11.80 10.30 13.30
CA ALA A 11 -11.88 11.68 12.83
C ALA A 11 -12.07 12.66 14.00
N ALA A 12 -12.99 12.36 14.92
CA ALA A 12 -13.25 13.21 16.08
C ALA A 12 -12.03 13.32 17.01
N ARG A 13 -11.20 12.28 17.15
CA ARG A 13 -9.94 12.35 17.90
C ARG A 13 -8.96 13.32 17.24
N TRP A 14 -8.72 13.17 15.94
CA TRP A 14 -7.81 14.06 15.21
C TRP A 14 -8.30 15.52 15.18
N LEU A 15 -9.61 15.74 15.04
CA LEU A 15 -10.22 17.07 15.02
C LEU A 15 -10.19 17.80 16.38
N LYS A 16 -9.96 17.09 17.50
CA LYS A 16 -9.78 17.73 18.81
C LYS A 16 -8.37 18.31 19.01
N LEU A 17 -7.41 17.86 18.21
CA LEU A 17 -6.03 18.34 18.28
C LEU A 17 -5.93 19.79 17.78
N SER A 18 -4.99 20.54 18.36
CA SER A 18 -4.56 21.84 17.83
C SER A 18 -3.93 21.70 16.44
N GLN A 19 -3.75 22.81 15.72
CA GLN A 19 -3.15 22.75 14.37
C GLN A 19 -1.75 22.13 14.38
N ASP A 20 -0.88 22.53 15.31
CA ASP A 20 0.50 22.04 15.42
C ASP A 20 0.55 20.55 15.81
N GLU A 21 -0.40 20.08 16.60
CA GLU A 21 -0.53 18.66 16.93
C GLU A 21 -1.03 17.85 15.75
N ARG A 22 -1.98 18.38 14.95
CA ARG A 22 -2.48 17.73 13.73
C ARG A 22 -1.38 17.50 12.71
N GLU A 23 -0.46 18.46 12.56
CA GLU A 23 0.67 18.35 11.64
C GLU A 23 1.68 17.28 12.07
N ARG A 24 1.79 17.05 13.38
CA ARG A 24 2.66 16.03 13.99
C ARG A 24 1.96 14.67 14.22
N THR A 25 0.67 14.56 13.88
CA THR A 25 -0.13 13.36 14.11
C THR A 25 -0.55 12.71 12.80
N GLY A 26 -0.07 11.49 12.55
CA GLY A 26 -0.54 10.65 11.47
C GLY A 26 -1.86 9.94 11.83
N VAL A 27 -2.77 9.83 10.85
CA VAL A 27 -3.99 9.02 11.01
C VAL A 27 -3.89 7.80 10.11
N MET A 28 -4.03 6.61 10.68
CA MET A 28 -3.84 5.34 9.98
C MET A 28 -5.09 4.47 9.99
N ALA A 29 -5.29 3.77 8.89
CA ALA A 29 -6.33 2.75 8.78
C ALA A 29 -5.82 1.52 8.00
N PRO A 30 -6.23 0.31 8.38
CA PRO A 30 -5.81 -0.94 7.74
C PRO A 30 -6.47 -1.16 6.38
N SER A 31 -7.67 -0.60 6.16
CA SER A 31 -8.46 -0.81 4.94
C SER A 31 -8.69 0.47 4.14
N HIS A 32 -8.90 0.32 2.83
CA HIS A 32 -9.26 1.44 1.96
C HIS A 32 -10.61 2.05 2.34
N ALA A 33 -11.60 1.23 2.70
CA ALA A 33 -12.94 1.68 3.09
C ALA A 33 -12.88 2.53 4.36
N LEU A 34 -12.17 2.08 5.40
CA LEU A 34 -12.04 2.82 6.65
C LEU A 34 -11.28 4.14 6.45
N ARG A 35 -10.20 4.10 5.66
CA ARG A 35 -9.46 5.31 5.26
C ARG A 35 -10.34 6.32 4.52
N GLU A 36 -11.19 5.87 3.61
CA GLU A 36 -12.14 6.73 2.89
C GLU A 36 -13.17 7.35 3.85
N GLY A 37 -13.74 6.55 4.75
CA GLY A 37 -14.67 7.03 5.77
C GLY A 37 -14.04 8.09 6.70
N ILE A 38 -12.83 7.83 7.21
CA ILE A 38 -12.12 8.78 8.09
C ILE A 38 -11.83 10.09 7.34
N ASN A 39 -11.30 10.01 6.12
CA ASN A 39 -11.05 11.18 5.29
C ASN A 39 -12.33 11.98 5.01
N GLY A 40 -13.45 11.30 4.77
CA GLY A 40 -14.77 11.91 4.60
C GLY A 40 -15.19 12.70 5.84
N HIS A 41 -15.20 12.06 7.02
CA HIS A 41 -15.58 12.71 8.27
C HIS A 41 -14.68 13.91 8.63
N ILE A 42 -13.37 13.79 8.44
CA ILE A 42 -12.43 14.91 8.67
C ILE A 42 -12.78 16.07 7.73
N ARG A 43 -12.90 15.79 6.42
CA ARG A 43 -13.20 16.84 5.43
C ARG A 43 -14.53 17.53 5.71
N ASP A 44 -15.59 16.77 5.95
CA ASP A 44 -16.93 17.30 6.22
C ASP A 44 -16.91 18.25 7.42
N ARG A 45 -16.15 17.90 8.46
CA ARG A 45 -15.99 18.78 9.61
C ARG A 45 -15.21 20.05 9.26
N LEU A 46 -14.08 19.93 8.56
CA LEU A 46 -13.27 21.08 8.17
C LEU A 46 -14.03 22.04 7.23
N VAL A 47 -14.90 21.53 6.37
CA VAL A 47 -15.83 22.34 5.56
C VAL A 47 -16.82 23.09 6.46
N ARG A 48 -17.46 22.42 7.42
CA ARG A 48 -18.41 23.07 8.37
C ARG A 48 -17.73 24.12 9.25
N GLU A 49 -16.46 23.93 9.59
CA GLU A 49 -15.65 24.89 10.34
C GLU A 49 -15.12 26.05 9.47
N GLY A 50 -15.40 26.06 8.16
CA GLY A 50 -14.92 27.09 7.23
C GLY A 50 -13.43 27.00 6.91
N ARG A 51 -12.74 25.95 7.37
CA ARG A 51 -11.32 25.71 7.09
C ARG A 51 -11.08 25.22 5.66
N ILE A 52 -12.08 24.58 5.08
CA ILE A 52 -12.13 24.23 3.65
C ILE A 52 -13.28 25.02 3.04
N ALA A 53 -12.94 26.00 2.22
CA ALA A 53 -13.91 26.98 1.73
C ALA A 53 -13.54 27.53 0.35
N GLY A 54 -14.41 28.37 -0.19
CA GLY A 54 -14.24 28.99 -1.50
C GLY A 54 -14.75 28.12 -2.65
N PRO A 55 -14.34 28.46 -3.90
CA PRO A 55 -14.79 27.76 -5.10
C PRO A 55 -14.48 26.26 -5.04
N ALA A 56 -15.45 25.46 -5.42
CA ALA A 56 -15.30 24.02 -5.59
C ALA A 56 -15.08 23.68 -7.07
N THR A 57 -14.27 22.66 -7.33
CA THR A 57 -14.24 21.99 -8.63
C THR A 57 -14.47 20.51 -8.41
N GLU A 58 -15.35 19.95 -9.23
CA GLU A 58 -15.53 18.51 -9.29
C GLU A 58 -14.61 17.94 -10.37
N THR A 59 -13.90 16.86 -10.06
CA THR A 59 -13.07 16.11 -11.00
C THR A 59 -13.30 14.62 -10.80
N GLN A 60 -12.80 13.82 -11.74
CA GLN A 60 -12.89 12.37 -11.66
C GLN A 60 -11.57 11.81 -11.20
N ARG A 61 -11.55 11.15 -10.03
CA ARG A 61 -10.41 10.36 -9.60
C ARG A 61 -10.48 8.93 -10.15
N LEU A 62 -9.31 8.36 -10.37
CA LEU A 62 -9.12 6.97 -10.73
C LEU A 62 -8.67 6.18 -9.49
N VAL A 63 -9.49 5.20 -9.11
CA VAL A 63 -9.25 4.34 -7.94
C VAL A 63 -8.94 2.94 -8.44
N SER A 64 -7.74 2.44 -8.13
CA SER A 64 -7.33 1.10 -8.58
C SER A 64 -8.28 0.04 -8.00
N LYS A 65 -8.67 -0.92 -8.84
CA LYS A 65 -9.45 -2.10 -8.40
C LYS A 65 -8.59 -3.12 -7.66
N GLY A 66 -7.28 -2.92 -7.59
CA GLY A 66 -6.36 -3.78 -6.84
C GLY A 66 -6.17 -5.18 -7.43
N TYR A 67 -6.52 -5.39 -8.71
CA TYR A 67 -6.44 -6.71 -9.33
C TYR A 67 -5.02 -7.24 -9.36
N THR A 68 -4.89 -8.51 -8.98
CA THR A 68 -3.70 -9.32 -9.21
C THR A 68 -3.44 -9.49 -10.71
N ASN A 69 -2.22 -9.87 -11.09
CA ASN A 69 -1.89 -10.17 -12.49
C ASN A 69 -2.80 -11.28 -13.08
N ALA A 70 -3.25 -12.22 -12.25
CA ALA A 70 -4.18 -13.26 -12.66
C ALA A 70 -5.56 -12.67 -12.95
N GLU A 71 -6.10 -11.85 -12.05
CA GLU A 71 -7.40 -11.20 -12.22
C GLU A 71 -7.40 -10.22 -13.40
N LYS A 72 -6.32 -9.45 -13.60
CA LYS A 72 -6.14 -8.58 -14.77
C LYS A 72 -6.21 -9.34 -16.09
N SER A 73 -5.93 -10.65 -16.09
CA SER A 73 -5.99 -11.49 -17.29
C SER A 73 -7.39 -12.01 -17.64
N LEU A 74 -8.36 -11.87 -16.74
CA LEU A 74 -9.72 -12.36 -16.91
C LEU A 74 -10.64 -11.24 -17.40
N ALA A 75 -11.06 -11.30 -18.66
CA ALA A 75 -11.96 -10.30 -19.25
C ALA A 75 -13.29 -10.13 -18.47
N ALA A 76 -13.76 -11.20 -17.81
CA ALA A 76 -14.97 -11.18 -17.00
C ALA A 76 -14.88 -10.27 -15.75
N ASN A 77 -13.67 -9.90 -15.32
CA ASN A 77 -13.46 -9.01 -14.17
C ASN A 77 -13.62 -7.52 -14.54
N TYR A 78 -13.76 -7.19 -15.82
CA TYR A 78 -13.89 -5.81 -16.28
C TYR A 78 -15.35 -5.43 -16.40
N GLU A 79 -15.65 -4.16 -16.18
CA GLU A 79 -17.01 -3.60 -16.28
C GLU A 79 -17.01 -2.36 -17.17
N ALA A 80 -18.15 -2.10 -17.81
CA ALA A 80 -18.32 -0.88 -18.59
C ALA A 80 -18.12 0.35 -17.69
N GLY A 81 -17.31 1.30 -18.16
CA GLY A 81 -16.94 2.50 -17.40
C GLY A 81 -15.59 2.42 -16.69
N ASP A 82 -15.03 1.22 -16.49
CA ASP A 82 -13.65 1.04 -16.00
C ASP A 82 -12.65 1.76 -16.91
N VAL A 83 -11.50 2.11 -16.36
CA VAL A 83 -10.39 2.73 -17.10
C VAL A 83 -9.16 1.83 -16.98
N VAL A 84 -8.58 1.49 -18.13
CA VAL A 84 -7.37 0.68 -18.22
C VAL A 84 -6.20 1.58 -18.58
N ALA A 85 -5.22 1.69 -17.70
CA ALA A 85 -3.95 2.37 -18.00
C ALA A 85 -2.94 1.35 -18.51
N PHE A 86 -2.31 1.66 -19.63
CA PHE A 86 -1.30 0.80 -20.25
C PHE A 86 0.10 1.30 -19.95
N HIS A 87 0.96 0.45 -19.37
CA HIS A 87 2.34 0.79 -19.01
C HIS A 87 3.35 0.46 -20.10
N ARG A 88 2.88 -0.10 -21.22
CA ARG A 88 3.65 -0.46 -22.41
C ARG A 88 2.85 -0.13 -23.66
N SER A 89 3.54 0.03 -24.78
CA SER A 89 2.89 0.21 -26.08
C SER A 89 2.47 -1.14 -26.65
N TYR A 90 1.25 -1.21 -27.18
CA TYR A 90 0.67 -2.40 -27.80
C TYR A 90 0.12 -2.06 -29.19
N LYS A 91 0.98 -2.19 -30.21
CA LYS A 91 0.65 -1.86 -31.60
C LYS A 91 -0.58 -2.58 -32.12
N ARG A 92 -0.79 -3.85 -31.73
CA ARG A 92 -1.93 -4.69 -32.16
C ARG A 92 -3.30 -4.10 -31.81
N ILE A 93 -3.37 -3.27 -30.76
CA ILE A 93 -4.60 -2.59 -30.32
C ILE A 93 -4.49 -1.07 -30.41
N GLY A 94 -3.43 -0.55 -31.06
CA GLY A 94 -3.23 0.89 -31.26
C GLY A 94 -3.10 1.68 -29.96
N VAL A 95 -2.42 1.12 -28.95
CA VAL A 95 -2.24 1.76 -27.64
C VAL A 95 -0.77 2.12 -27.42
N ALA A 96 -0.51 3.35 -26.99
CA ALA A 96 0.80 3.85 -26.59
C ALA A 96 1.07 3.64 -25.09
N LYS A 97 2.35 3.62 -24.72
CA LYS A 97 2.77 3.60 -23.31
C LYS A 97 2.25 4.85 -22.59
N GLY A 98 1.61 4.63 -21.44
CA GLY A 98 1.05 5.66 -20.58
C GLY A 98 -0.39 6.04 -20.90
N GLU A 99 -0.94 5.52 -22.00
CA GLU A 99 -2.30 5.79 -22.45
C GLU A 99 -3.34 5.10 -21.56
N GLU A 100 -4.48 5.78 -21.40
CA GLU A 100 -5.64 5.31 -20.64
C GLU A 100 -6.81 5.13 -21.60
N ARG A 101 -7.49 3.98 -21.54
CA ARG A 101 -8.70 3.70 -22.34
C ARG A 101 -9.85 3.33 -21.43
N ARG A 102 -11.05 3.81 -21.76
CA ARG A 102 -12.29 3.40 -21.10
C ARG A 102 -12.75 2.05 -21.65
N VAL A 103 -13.29 1.21 -20.77
CA VAL A 103 -14.03 0.01 -21.14
C VAL A 103 -15.44 0.41 -21.55
N ALA A 104 -15.80 0.15 -22.81
CA ALA A 104 -17.16 0.29 -23.32
C ALA A 104 -18.04 -0.92 -22.96
N GLY A 105 -17.44 -2.11 -22.84
CA GLY A 105 -18.14 -3.34 -22.47
C GLY A 105 -17.23 -4.56 -22.49
N VAL A 106 -17.83 -5.74 -22.27
CA VAL A 106 -17.12 -7.03 -22.29
C VAL A 106 -17.85 -7.99 -23.20
N ASP A 107 -17.13 -8.55 -24.17
CA ASP A 107 -17.56 -9.69 -24.96
C ASP A 107 -17.18 -10.98 -24.22
N ARG A 108 -18.18 -11.61 -23.59
CA ARG A 108 -17.97 -12.85 -22.83
C ARG A 108 -17.67 -14.06 -23.73
N LYS A 109 -18.19 -14.08 -24.96
CA LYS A 109 -17.98 -15.18 -25.90
C LYS A 109 -16.54 -15.20 -26.39
N GLU A 110 -16.05 -14.03 -26.80
CA GLU A 110 -14.68 -13.86 -27.28
C GLU A 110 -13.66 -13.64 -26.16
N ARG A 111 -14.12 -13.55 -24.90
CA ARG A 111 -13.31 -13.27 -23.71
C ARG A 111 -12.47 -11.99 -23.91
N ALA A 112 -13.10 -10.97 -24.48
CA ALA A 112 -12.47 -9.71 -24.85
C ALA A 112 -13.13 -8.54 -24.14
N VAL A 113 -12.33 -7.54 -23.80
CA VAL A 113 -12.76 -6.25 -23.29
C VAL A 113 -12.83 -5.29 -24.47
N LEU A 114 -13.95 -4.61 -24.65
CA LEU A 114 -14.13 -3.60 -25.68
C LEU A 114 -13.67 -2.26 -25.12
N LEU A 115 -12.58 -1.72 -25.64
CA LEU A 115 -12.02 -0.42 -25.25
C LEU A 115 -12.49 0.67 -26.19
N GLU A 116 -12.81 1.85 -25.68
CA GLU A 116 -13.09 3.01 -26.52
C GLU A 116 -11.88 3.37 -27.40
N ALA A 117 -12.14 3.64 -28.69
CA ALA A 117 -11.12 4.09 -29.62
C ALA A 117 -11.05 5.63 -29.67
N PRO A 118 -9.89 6.26 -29.92
CA PRO A 118 -9.79 7.73 -29.94
C PRO A 118 -10.58 8.34 -31.09
N GLY A 119 -10.74 7.60 -32.19
CA GLY A 119 -11.52 8.01 -33.38
C GLY A 119 -13.00 7.62 -33.32
N GLY A 120 -13.51 7.16 -32.18
CA GLY A 120 -14.86 6.62 -32.03
C GLY A 120 -14.95 5.11 -32.31
N GLY A 121 -15.99 4.49 -31.76
CA GLY A 121 -16.15 3.02 -31.77
C GLY A 121 -15.32 2.32 -30.70
N THR A 122 -15.08 1.02 -30.90
CA THR A 122 -14.40 0.15 -29.92
C THR A 122 -13.30 -0.71 -30.54
N VAL A 123 -12.24 -0.96 -29.78
CA VAL A 123 -11.18 -1.93 -30.09
C VAL A 123 -11.27 -3.11 -29.12
N ALA A 124 -11.32 -4.33 -29.65
CA ALA A 124 -11.28 -5.53 -28.84
C ALA A 124 -9.88 -5.78 -28.28
N TRP A 125 -9.78 -5.95 -26.96
CA TRP A 125 -8.57 -6.26 -26.23
C TRP A 125 -8.76 -7.55 -25.44
N LYS A 126 -7.90 -8.55 -25.64
CA LYS A 126 -7.88 -9.81 -24.88
C LYS A 126 -6.82 -9.71 -23.76
N PRO A 127 -7.20 -9.47 -22.48
CA PRO A 127 -6.22 -9.23 -21.41
C PRO A 127 -5.33 -10.44 -21.10
N SER A 128 -5.84 -11.65 -21.36
CA SER A 128 -5.09 -12.91 -21.24
C SER A 128 -3.90 -12.99 -22.19
N GLU A 129 -3.98 -12.34 -23.34
CA GLU A 129 -2.96 -12.35 -24.39
C GLU A 129 -2.09 -11.08 -24.35
N ILE A 130 -2.69 -9.94 -24.01
CA ILE A 130 -2.03 -8.64 -24.10
C ILE A 130 -2.03 -7.96 -22.72
N GLY A 131 -0.86 -7.89 -22.10
CA GLY A 131 -0.57 -6.98 -20.98
C GLY A 131 -1.19 -7.32 -19.61
N GLY A 132 -2.29 -8.09 -19.55
CA GLY A 132 -2.97 -8.41 -18.29
C GLY A 132 -2.10 -9.16 -17.28
N ARG A 133 -1.32 -10.16 -17.72
CA ARG A 133 -0.45 -10.96 -16.83
C ARG A 133 0.94 -10.36 -16.58
N GLN A 134 1.39 -9.46 -17.46
CA GLN A 134 2.80 -9.04 -17.52
C GLN A 134 3.09 -7.74 -16.75
N GLY A 135 2.18 -7.32 -15.85
CA GLY A 135 2.23 -6.01 -15.21
C GLY A 135 2.16 -4.86 -16.22
N GLY A 136 1.60 -5.11 -17.41
CA GLY A 136 1.52 -4.13 -18.48
C GLY A 136 0.34 -3.17 -18.35
N THR A 137 -0.56 -3.42 -17.39
CA THR A 137 -1.80 -2.69 -17.20
C THR A 137 -2.15 -2.48 -15.73
N GLU A 138 -2.91 -1.42 -15.47
CA GLU A 138 -3.61 -1.15 -14.20
C GLU A 138 -5.07 -0.81 -14.49
N VAL A 139 -5.98 -1.27 -13.63
CA VAL A 139 -7.43 -1.15 -13.86
C VAL A 139 -8.02 -0.29 -12.76
N TYR A 140 -8.74 0.75 -13.17
CA TYR A 140 -9.32 1.74 -12.28
C TYR A 140 -10.84 1.79 -12.44
N ARG A 141 -11.54 1.94 -11.31
CA ARG A 141 -12.89 2.51 -11.30
C ARG A 141 -12.80 4.03 -11.26
N ARG A 142 -13.81 4.70 -11.81
CA ARG A 142 -13.94 6.16 -11.75
C ARG A 142 -14.81 6.56 -10.59
N GLU A 143 -14.39 7.59 -9.88
CA GLU A 143 -15.20 8.20 -8.83
C GLU A 143 -15.13 9.72 -8.93
N SER A 144 -16.21 10.37 -8.50
CA SER A 144 -16.18 11.82 -8.35
C SER A 144 -15.39 12.21 -7.09
N ILE A 145 -14.61 13.27 -7.20
CA ILE A 145 -14.01 13.95 -6.06
C ILE A 145 -14.14 15.45 -6.24
N GLU A 146 -14.64 16.10 -5.20
CA GLU A 146 -14.65 17.55 -5.09
C GLU A 146 -13.33 18.03 -4.47
N LEU A 147 -12.74 19.07 -5.06
CA LEU A 147 -11.58 19.79 -4.53
C LEU A 147 -11.98 21.23 -4.19
N ARG A 148 -11.45 21.74 -3.09
CA ARG A 148 -11.59 23.11 -2.56
C ARG A 148 -10.28 23.56 -1.92
N ALA A 149 -10.10 24.87 -1.76
CA ALA A 149 -8.96 25.39 -1.00
C ALA A 149 -8.96 24.83 0.43
N GLY A 150 -7.80 24.40 0.92
CA GLY A 150 -7.63 23.73 2.22
C GLY A 150 -7.75 22.20 2.17
N ASP A 151 -8.14 21.59 1.04
CA ASP A 151 -8.12 20.14 0.90
C ASP A 151 -6.68 19.60 0.93
N ARG A 152 -6.45 18.54 1.72
CA ARG A 152 -5.19 17.78 1.73
C ARG A 152 -5.33 16.53 0.87
N ILE A 153 -4.45 16.40 -0.12
CA ILE A 153 -4.45 15.30 -1.07
C ILE A 153 -3.11 14.56 -1.08
N ARG A 154 -3.12 13.38 -1.68
CA ARG A 154 -1.94 12.61 -2.07
C ARG A 154 -2.01 12.28 -3.55
N TRP A 155 -0.87 12.21 -4.21
CA TRP A 155 -0.79 11.68 -5.56
C TRP A 155 -0.88 10.17 -5.55
N THR A 156 -1.63 9.58 -6.49
CA THR A 156 -1.75 8.12 -6.64
C THR A 156 -0.89 7.57 -7.78
N ARG A 157 -0.25 8.46 -8.54
CA ARG A 157 0.64 8.12 -9.66
C ARG A 157 1.85 9.06 -9.67
N ASN A 158 3.00 8.48 -10.02
CA ASN A 158 4.23 9.24 -10.26
C ASN A 158 4.13 10.05 -11.55
N ASP A 159 4.64 11.28 -11.53
CA ASP A 159 4.92 12.07 -12.73
C ASP A 159 6.32 12.69 -12.59
N LYS A 160 7.28 12.18 -13.39
CA LYS A 160 8.67 12.65 -13.33
C LYS A 160 8.84 14.07 -13.85
N GLY A 161 8.03 14.50 -14.82
CA GLY A 161 8.11 15.84 -15.40
C GLY A 161 7.67 16.91 -14.41
N LEU A 162 6.65 16.60 -13.60
CA LEU A 162 6.14 17.47 -12.54
C LEU A 162 6.87 17.28 -11.20
N GLY A 163 7.71 16.25 -11.08
CA GLY A 163 8.39 15.88 -9.82
C GLY A 163 7.42 15.31 -8.77
N LEU A 164 6.35 14.66 -9.21
CA LEU A 164 5.34 14.07 -8.33
C LEU A 164 5.64 12.60 -8.06
N VAL A 165 5.55 12.24 -6.79
CA VAL A 165 5.78 10.88 -6.29
C VAL A 165 4.47 10.34 -5.71
N ASN A 166 4.17 9.08 -5.98
CA ASN A 166 3.05 8.36 -5.42
C ASN A 166 3.10 8.41 -3.90
N SER A 167 1.97 8.71 -3.26
CA SER A 167 1.83 8.99 -1.83
C SER A 167 2.53 10.27 -1.34
N GLY A 168 3.11 11.07 -2.23
CA GLY A 168 3.49 12.45 -1.93
C GLY A 168 2.25 13.28 -1.63
N ALA A 169 2.26 14.05 -0.54
CA ALA A 169 1.13 14.87 -0.16
C ALA A 169 1.18 16.26 -0.80
N ALA A 170 0.03 16.91 -0.91
CA ALA A 170 -0.09 18.30 -1.27
C ALA A 170 -1.34 18.92 -0.63
N GLU A 171 -1.37 20.24 -0.57
CA GLU A 171 -2.53 21.02 -0.15
C GLU A 171 -3.06 21.82 -1.33
N VAL A 172 -4.38 21.81 -1.53
CA VAL A 172 -5.05 22.68 -2.51
C VAL A 172 -5.05 24.10 -1.96
N MET A 173 -4.32 24.99 -2.62
CA MET A 173 -4.21 26.41 -2.23
C MET A 173 -5.36 27.24 -2.77
N GLY A 174 -5.92 26.86 -3.92
CA GLY A 174 -6.98 27.62 -4.55
C GLY A 174 -7.35 27.10 -5.93
N ILE A 175 -8.54 27.50 -6.37
CA ILE A 175 -9.10 27.15 -7.68
C ILE A 175 -9.53 28.43 -8.38
N ARG A 176 -9.07 28.64 -9.61
CA ARG A 176 -9.42 29.81 -10.43
C ARG A 176 -9.53 29.40 -11.90
N ASN A 177 -10.67 29.68 -12.52
CA ASN A 177 -10.95 29.35 -13.93
C ASN A 177 -10.68 27.86 -14.24
N GLY A 178 -11.08 26.96 -13.33
CA GLY A 178 -10.83 25.52 -13.42
C GLY A 178 -9.37 25.08 -13.23
N ARG A 179 -8.43 26.01 -13.07
CA ARG A 179 -7.04 25.69 -12.71
C ARG A 179 -6.96 25.44 -11.21
N VAL A 180 -6.29 24.37 -10.81
CA VAL A 180 -6.10 24.00 -9.41
C VAL A 180 -4.64 24.24 -9.04
N THR A 181 -4.40 25.04 -8.01
CA THR A 181 -3.06 25.30 -7.48
C THR A 181 -2.84 24.51 -6.20
N PHE A 182 -1.72 23.81 -6.13
CA PHE A 182 -1.29 22.97 -5.02
C PHE A 182 0.00 23.52 -4.41
N ARG A 183 0.15 23.37 -3.09
CA ARG A 183 1.42 23.45 -2.37
C ARG A 183 1.90 22.03 -2.09
N LEU A 184 3.05 21.67 -2.62
CA LEU A 184 3.68 20.36 -2.41
C LEU A 184 4.42 20.32 -1.06
N GLU A 185 4.77 19.12 -0.59
CA GLU A 185 5.55 18.93 0.66
C GLU A 185 6.91 19.64 0.65
N ASP A 186 7.54 19.80 -0.52
CA ASP A 186 8.81 20.53 -0.69
C ASP A 186 8.63 22.06 -0.74
N GLY A 187 7.41 22.55 -0.54
CA GLY A 187 7.05 23.98 -0.59
C GLY A 187 6.83 24.54 -1.99
N ARG A 188 7.09 23.77 -3.06
CA ARG A 188 6.85 24.23 -4.43
C ARG A 188 5.34 24.41 -4.69
N ARG A 189 5.03 25.38 -5.55
CA ARG A 189 3.67 25.57 -6.07
C ARG A 189 3.53 24.88 -7.42
N LEU A 190 2.51 24.05 -7.55
CA LEU A 190 2.13 23.38 -8.81
C LEU A 190 0.75 23.86 -9.23
N THR A 191 0.56 24.28 -10.47
CA THR A 191 -0.77 24.63 -10.99
C THR A 191 -1.12 23.74 -12.17
N LEU A 192 -2.18 22.97 -12.04
CA LEU A 192 -2.69 22.09 -13.09
C LEU A 192 -3.87 22.73 -13.80
N THR A 193 -3.94 22.54 -15.12
CA THR A 193 -5.03 23.05 -15.95
C THR A 193 -6.22 22.09 -15.97
N PRO A 194 -7.43 22.56 -16.32
CA PRO A 194 -8.55 21.66 -16.61
C PRO A 194 -8.11 20.57 -17.60
N GLY A 195 -8.49 19.32 -17.33
CA GLY A 195 -8.15 18.18 -18.19
C GLY A 195 -6.75 17.59 -18.01
N ASP A 196 -5.90 18.18 -17.16
CA ASP A 196 -4.60 17.59 -16.83
C ASP A 196 -4.80 16.16 -16.27
N PRO A 197 -4.13 15.13 -16.82
CA PRO A 197 -4.30 13.75 -16.38
C PRO A 197 -4.05 13.55 -14.89
N GLN A 198 -3.14 14.34 -14.31
CA GLN A 198 -2.77 14.21 -12.90
C GLN A 198 -3.90 14.63 -11.94
N LEU A 199 -4.85 15.45 -12.39
CA LEU A 199 -6.07 15.76 -11.62
C LEU A 199 -6.99 14.54 -11.41
N ARG A 200 -6.74 13.43 -12.13
CA ARG A 200 -7.42 12.15 -11.92
C ARG A 200 -6.64 11.18 -11.03
N HIS A 201 -5.35 11.44 -10.80
CA HIS A 201 -4.45 10.58 -10.04
C HIS A 201 -4.15 11.17 -8.67
N LEU A 202 -5.22 11.44 -7.92
CA LEU A 202 -5.17 11.99 -6.57
C LEU A 202 -6.24 11.40 -5.66
N ASP A 203 -6.01 11.52 -4.36
CA ASP A 203 -6.93 11.06 -3.33
C ASP A 203 -6.76 11.90 -2.05
N ARG A 204 -7.72 11.85 -1.14
CA ARG A 204 -7.65 12.57 0.15
C ARG A 204 -6.52 12.00 1.03
N ALA A 205 -5.89 12.86 1.83
CA ALA A 205 -4.67 12.51 2.56
C ALA A 205 -4.59 13.02 4.00
N TRP A 206 -5.72 13.07 4.72
CA TRP A 206 -5.69 13.20 6.18
C TRP A 206 -5.43 11.84 6.86
N CYS A 207 -6.02 10.78 6.31
CA CYS A 207 -5.79 9.39 6.70
C CYS A 207 -5.11 8.60 5.57
N SER A 208 -4.15 7.77 5.95
CA SER A 208 -3.37 6.91 5.07
C SER A 208 -3.47 5.44 5.47
N THR A 209 -3.20 4.53 4.53
CA THR A 209 -2.90 3.15 4.91
C THR A 209 -1.49 3.05 5.48
N VAL A 210 -1.28 2.02 6.30
CA VAL A 210 -0.01 1.76 7.01
C VAL A 210 1.17 1.59 6.05
N HIS A 211 0.95 0.92 4.91
CA HIS A 211 1.97 0.75 3.88
C HIS A 211 2.36 2.07 3.20
N ALA A 212 1.39 2.96 2.96
CA ALA A 212 1.67 4.28 2.38
C ALA A 212 2.39 5.22 3.37
N PHE A 213 2.49 4.83 4.64
CA PHE A 213 3.26 5.51 5.67
C PHE A 213 4.73 5.05 5.78
N GLN A 214 5.13 4.03 5.02
CA GLN A 214 6.46 3.43 5.13
C GLN A 214 7.55 4.46 4.81
N GLY A 215 8.43 4.72 5.78
CA GLY A 215 9.53 5.69 5.68
C GLY A 215 9.21 7.08 6.22
N ARG A 216 7.99 7.33 6.70
CA ARG A 216 7.61 8.55 7.42
C ARG A 216 7.47 8.24 8.91
N THR A 217 8.32 8.82 9.74
CA THR A 217 8.10 8.85 11.19
C THR A 217 7.28 10.08 11.52
N VAL A 218 6.14 9.89 12.16
CA VAL A 218 5.39 10.98 12.80
C VAL A 218 5.53 10.87 14.30
N ASP A 219 5.45 12.01 14.97
CA ASP A 219 5.58 12.07 16.41
C ASP A 219 4.44 11.27 17.06
N ASN A 220 3.22 11.45 16.56
CA ASN A 220 2.03 10.79 17.09
C ASN A 220 1.24 10.03 16.02
N VAL A 221 0.54 8.98 16.41
CA VAL A 221 -0.36 8.21 15.55
C VAL A 221 -1.72 8.03 16.20
N ILE A 222 -2.78 8.22 15.41
CA ILE A 222 -4.13 7.72 15.71
C ILE A 222 -4.41 6.61 14.69
N ALA A 223 -4.46 5.37 15.14
CA ALA A 223 -4.74 4.19 14.34
C ALA A 223 -6.17 3.71 14.57
N ALA A 224 -6.78 3.15 13.53
CA ALA A 224 -8.11 2.58 13.58
C ALA A 224 -8.02 1.07 13.36
N MET A 225 -8.57 0.25 14.25
CA MET A 225 -8.57 -1.20 14.07
C MET A 225 -9.92 -1.78 14.48
N GLU A 226 -10.61 -2.37 13.52
CA GLU A 226 -11.88 -3.07 13.74
C GLU A 226 -11.61 -4.39 14.48
N ALA A 227 -12.36 -4.67 15.53
CA ALA A 227 -12.16 -5.80 16.42
C ALA A 227 -12.21 -7.13 15.68
N ASN A 228 -13.09 -7.25 14.67
CA ASN A 228 -13.41 -8.53 14.04
C ASN A 228 -13.08 -8.61 12.54
N HIS A 229 -12.19 -7.76 12.02
CA HIS A 229 -11.86 -7.84 10.59
C HIS A 229 -11.04 -9.11 10.25
N PRO A 230 -11.55 -10.03 9.41
CA PRO A 230 -11.00 -11.38 9.21
C PRO A 230 -9.52 -11.43 8.81
N ALA A 231 -9.11 -10.51 7.92
CA ALA A 231 -7.77 -10.52 7.32
C ALA A 231 -6.82 -9.42 7.82
N LEU A 232 -7.33 -8.40 8.52
CA LEU A 232 -6.56 -7.18 8.81
C LEU A 232 -6.27 -7.03 10.30
N THR A 233 -7.07 -7.64 11.17
CA THR A 233 -6.88 -7.58 12.62
C THR A 233 -6.06 -8.78 13.07
N THR A 234 -4.74 -8.55 13.15
CA THR A 234 -3.73 -9.51 13.59
C THR A 234 -2.68 -8.78 14.44
N GLN A 235 -1.92 -9.52 15.26
CA GLN A 235 -0.82 -8.94 16.04
C GLN A 235 0.19 -8.21 15.16
N LYS A 236 0.52 -8.78 13.99
CA LYS A 236 1.44 -8.17 13.04
C LYS A 236 0.91 -6.83 12.50
N SER A 237 -0.37 -6.75 12.13
CA SER A 237 -0.96 -5.49 11.66
C SER A 237 -0.96 -4.43 12.75
N LEU A 238 -1.35 -4.81 13.99
CA LEU A 238 -1.33 -3.91 15.14
C LEU A 238 0.09 -3.36 15.36
N TYR A 239 1.09 -4.25 15.40
CA TYR A 239 2.49 -3.87 15.57
C TYR A 239 2.95 -2.88 14.49
N VAL A 240 2.62 -3.13 13.22
CA VAL A 240 3.03 -2.24 12.12
C VAL A 240 2.34 -0.88 12.24
N GLU A 241 1.09 -0.80 12.73
CA GLU A 241 0.38 0.46 12.95
C GLU A 241 1.01 1.29 14.07
N ILE A 242 1.15 0.72 15.27
CA ILE A 242 1.58 1.46 16.45
C ILE A 242 3.07 1.79 16.41
N SER A 243 3.89 0.96 15.77
CA SER A 243 5.35 1.18 15.64
C SER A 243 5.71 2.38 14.74
N ARG A 244 4.74 3.02 14.08
CA ARG A 244 4.98 4.23 13.29
C ARG A 244 5.08 5.50 14.14
N ALA A 245 4.54 5.48 15.35
CA ALA A 245 4.64 6.61 16.27
C ALA A 245 6.03 6.68 16.88
N ARG A 246 6.62 7.88 16.92
CA ARG A 246 7.83 8.14 17.70
C ARG A 246 7.52 8.25 19.19
N ASP A 247 6.45 8.96 19.52
CA ASP A 247 6.16 9.44 20.88
C ASP A 247 4.86 8.84 21.43
N ARG A 248 3.74 8.94 20.70
CA ARG A 248 2.42 8.46 21.17
C ARG A 248 1.64 7.73 20.08
N ALA A 249 1.10 6.55 20.41
CA ALA A 249 0.10 5.85 19.60
C ALA A 249 -1.23 5.80 20.35
N GLU A 250 -2.33 6.08 19.65
CA GLU A 250 -3.70 5.88 20.11
C GLU A 250 -4.40 4.93 19.15
N LEU A 251 -4.97 3.86 19.68
CA LEU A 251 -5.76 2.90 18.92
C LEU A 251 -7.24 3.15 19.16
N VAL A 252 -8.00 3.33 18.09
CA VAL A 252 -9.46 3.44 18.12
C VAL A 252 -10.05 2.16 17.56
N THR A 253 -10.96 1.54 18.30
CA THR A 253 -11.64 0.30 17.94
C THR A 253 -13.12 0.40 18.23
N ASP A 254 -13.91 -0.45 17.57
CA ASP A 254 -15.35 -0.64 17.81
C ASP A 254 -15.63 -1.48 19.06
N ASP A 255 -14.78 -2.46 19.39
CA ASP A 255 -14.89 -3.27 20.61
C ASP A 255 -13.50 -3.67 21.14
N ALA A 256 -13.11 -3.12 22.29
CA ALA A 256 -11.80 -3.35 22.88
C ALA A 256 -11.60 -4.77 23.42
N ALA A 257 -12.66 -5.40 23.93
CA ALA A 257 -12.59 -6.76 24.47
C ALA A 257 -12.45 -7.77 23.33
N ALA A 258 -13.28 -7.66 22.32
CA ALA A 258 -13.21 -8.52 21.13
C ALA A 258 -11.89 -8.33 20.36
N LEU A 259 -11.40 -7.09 20.26
CA LEU A 259 -10.10 -6.83 19.64
C LEU A 259 -8.98 -7.54 20.39
N LYS A 260 -8.97 -7.46 21.73
CA LYS A 260 -7.96 -8.13 22.56
C LYS A 260 -7.98 -9.64 22.34
N GLU A 261 -9.14 -10.27 22.45
CA GLU A 261 -9.32 -11.72 22.25
C GLU A 261 -8.79 -12.15 20.87
N ARG A 262 -9.17 -11.40 19.83
CA ARG A 262 -8.71 -11.69 18.47
C ARG A 262 -7.20 -11.56 18.32
N LEU A 263 -6.60 -10.52 18.87
CA LEU A 263 -5.15 -10.31 18.79
C LEU A 263 -4.41 -11.40 19.55
N GLU A 264 -4.92 -11.90 20.67
CA GLU A 264 -4.34 -13.05 21.37
C GLU A 264 -4.39 -14.32 20.50
N ALA A 265 -5.47 -14.52 19.74
CA ALA A 265 -5.67 -15.69 18.89
C ALA A 265 -4.95 -15.64 17.52
N VAL A 266 -4.74 -14.45 16.94
CA VAL A 266 -4.34 -14.30 15.53
C VAL A 266 -3.03 -13.53 15.39
N THR A 267 -1.92 -14.26 15.23
CA THR A 267 -0.57 -13.68 15.06
C THR A 267 -0.43 -12.92 13.74
N GLY A 268 -1.02 -13.42 12.66
CA GLY A 268 -0.84 -12.91 11.31
C GLY A 268 0.45 -13.38 10.63
N GLU A 269 1.10 -14.40 11.20
CA GLU A 269 2.15 -15.15 10.51
C GLU A 269 1.54 -15.96 9.37
N ARG A 270 2.16 -15.88 8.20
CA ARG A 270 1.78 -16.73 7.07
C ARG A 270 2.64 -17.97 7.16
N ILE A 271 2.03 -19.11 7.46
CA ILE A 271 2.67 -20.42 7.33
C ILE A 271 3.17 -20.52 5.88
N SER A 272 4.47 -20.74 5.71
CA SER A 272 5.02 -20.87 4.37
C SER A 272 4.43 -22.09 3.68
N ALA A 273 4.36 -22.07 2.34
CA ALA A 273 3.86 -23.23 1.59
C ALA A 273 4.61 -24.52 1.96
N LEU A 274 5.91 -24.42 2.28
CA LEU A 274 6.77 -25.53 2.72
C LEU A 274 6.46 -26.02 4.14
N GLU A 275 6.07 -25.14 5.06
CA GLU A 275 5.63 -25.53 6.40
C GLU A 275 4.25 -26.19 6.36
N GLY A 276 3.34 -25.74 5.49
CA GLY A 276 2.02 -26.34 5.32
C GLY A 276 2.07 -27.80 4.85
N ILE A 277 2.89 -28.10 3.81
CA ILE A 277 3.16 -29.50 3.42
C ILE A 277 3.90 -30.28 4.51
N GLY A 278 4.77 -29.62 5.29
CA GLY A 278 5.46 -30.26 6.40
C GLY A 278 4.52 -30.68 7.55
N GLU A 279 3.49 -29.89 7.85
CA GLU A 279 2.47 -30.23 8.85
C GLU A 279 1.53 -31.33 8.38
N ASP A 280 1.09 -31.32 7.12
CA ASP A 280 0.23 -32.39 6.57
C ASP A 280 0.97 -33.73 6.55
N VAL A 281 2.24 -33.74 6.13
CA VAL A 281 3.09 -34.94 6.17
C VAL A 281 3.35 -35.42 7.61
N ARG A 282 3.46 -34.50 8.59
CA ARG A 282 3.58 -34.86 10.01
C ARG A 282 2.29 -35.46 10.56
N ARG A 283 1.13 -34.88 10.24
CA ARG A 283 -0.18 -35.42 10.64
C ARG A 283 -0.47 -36.78 10.01
N GLU A 284 -0.15 -36.98 8.74
CA GLU A 284 -0.27 -38.30 8.08
C GLU A 284 0.69 -39.33 8.70
N ARG A 285 1.89 -38.91 9.13
CA ARG A 285 2.84 -39.79 9.84
C ARG A 285 2.39 -40.12 11.27
N GLU A 286 1.78 -39.18 11.98
CA GLU A 286 1.24 -39.39 13.33
C GLU A 286 0.02 -40.32 13.30
N ALA A 287 -0.88 -40.15 12.33
CA ALA A 287 -1.99 -41.07 12.09
C ALA A 287 -1.51 -42.46 11.63
N GLY A 288 -0.40 -42.55 10.90
CA GLY A 288 0.24 -43.81 10.50
C GLY A 288 1.03 -44.51 11.61
N ARG A 289 1.44 -43.80 12.68
CA ARG A 289 2.21 -44.35 13.81
C ARG A 289 1.35 -45.13 14.81
N GLU A 290 0.04 -44.89 14.87
CA GLU A 290 -0.87 -45.65 15.74
C GLU A 290 -1.10 -47.11 15.29
N THR A 291 -0.58 -47.53 14.12
CA THR A 291 -0.91 -48.85 13.52
C THR A 291 0.28 -49.76 13.15
N ALA A 292 1.53 -49.43 13.49
CA ALA A 292 2.70 -50.22 13.07
C ALA A 292 3.47 -50.88 14.25
N PRO A 293 3.84 -52.18 14.18
CA PRO A 293 4.57 -52.86 15.24
C PRO A 293 6.08 -52.53 15.28
N ASP A 294 6.61 -52.64 16.50
CA ASP A 294 7.84 -52.08 17.12
C ASP A 294 9.21 -52.55 16.55
N GLY A 295 9.28 -52.98 15.29
CA GLY A 295 10.46 -53.68 14.74
C GLY A 295 11.29 -52.93 13.70
N LYS A 296 10.85 -51.78 13.19
CA LYS A 296 11.47 -51.06 12.05
C LYS A 296 11.90 -49.62 12.35
N GLU A 297 12.20 -49.31 13.60
CA GLU A 297 12.57 -47.95 14.04
C GLU A 297 14.03 -47.61 13.69
N ARG A 298 14.96 -48.53 13.98
CA ARG A 298 16.42 -48.26 13.89
C ARG A 298 17.00 -48.11 12.48
N GLU A 299 16.33 -48.66 11.47
CA GLU A 299 16.76 -48.54 10.07
C GLU A 299 16.23 -47.25 9.41
N ARG A 300 15.11 -46.71 9.92
CA ARG A 300 14.50 -45.47 9.41
C ARG A 300 15.19 -44.24 9.98
N ASP A 301 15.58 -44.26 11.26
CA ASP A 301 16.30 -43.14 11.90
C ASP A 301 17.63 -42.81 11.19
N ARG A 302 18.33 -43.83 10.68
CA ARG A 302 19.57 -43.64 9.91
C ARG A 302 19.35 -43.06 8.51
N ALA A 303 18.22 -43.36 7.88
CA ALA A 303 17.85 -42.76 6.60
C ALA A 303 17.38 -41.31 6.79
N GLU A 304 16.72 -41.01 7.92
CA GLU A 304 16.23 -39.69 8.30
C GLU A 304 17.36 -38.72 8.62
N ASP A 305 18.40 -39.16 9.34
CA ASP A 305 19.59 -38.35 9.65
C ASP A 305 20.42 -38.03 8.38
N SER A 306 20.36 -38.90 7.37
CA SER A 306 20.98 -38.68 6.05
C SER A 306 20.19 -37.68 5.20
N ALA A 307 18.86 -37.76 5.22
CA ALA A 307 17.99 -36.86 4.46
C ALA A 307 17.98 -35.43 5.04
N ILE A 308 17.97 -35.28 6.37
CA ILE A 308 18.06 -33.97 7.03
C ILE A 308 19.38 -33.28 6.69
N ARG A 309 20.50 -34.01 6.73
CA ARG A 309 21.80 -33.48 6.30
C ARG A 309 21.83 -33.07 4.83
N GLN A 310 21.16 -33.80 3.94
CA GLN A 310 21.06 -33.40 2.53
C GLN A 310 20.27 -32.10 2.35
N VAL A 311 19.19 -31.90 3.11
CA VAL A 311 18.38 -30.67 3.06
C VAL A 311 19.15 -29.47 3.64
N GLU A 312 19.90 -29.66 4.72
CA GLU A 312 20.77 -28.60 5.27
C GLU A 312 21.87 -28.19 4.28
N VAL A 313 22.49 -29.16 3.60
CA VAL A 313 23.51 -28.90 2.57
C VAL A 313 22.95 -28.10 1.39
N VAL A 314 21.71 -28.39 0.97
CA VAL A 314 21.04 -27.62 -0.10
C VAL A 314 20.71 -26.20 0.38
N ARG A 315 20.23 -26.05 1.62
CA ARG A 315 19.93 -24.75 2.23
C ARG A 315 21.18 -23.87 2.34
N GLU A 316 22.30 -24.42 2.82
CA GLU A 316 23.56 -23.68 2.91
C GLU A 316 24.08 -23.26 1.53
N ARG A 317 23.89 -24.11 0.50
CA ARG A 317 24.25 -23.78 -0.88
C ARG A 317 23.42 -22.63 -1.45
N ASP A 318 22.12 -22.62 -1.16
CA ASP A 318 21.21 -21.56 -1.61
C ASP A 318 21.44 -20.24 -0.86
N GLU A 319 21.72 -20.29 0.44
CA GLU A 319 22.10 -19.11 1.24
C GLU A 319 23.44 -18.52 0.77
N LYS A 320 24.40 -19.37 0.38
CA LYS A 320 25.67 -18.93 -0.22
C LYS A 320 25.47 -18.29 -1.60
N ALA A 321 24.63 -18.89 -2.46
CA ALA A 321 24.30 -18.33 -3.77
C ALA A 321 23.53 -17.00 -3.67
N ALA A 322 22.69 -16.83 -2.65
CA ALA A 322 22.00 -15.57 -2.36
C ALA A 322 22.98 -14.48 -1.90
N ARG A 323 24.00 -14.83 -1.09
CA ARG A 323 25.07 -13.90 -0.67
C ARG A 323 25.96 -13.47 -1.85
N GLU A 324 26.29 -14.37 -2.77
CA GLU A 324 27.09 -14.02 -3.95
C GLU A 324 26.33 -13.12 -4.94
N LYS A 325 25.01 -13.30 -5.08
CA LYS A 325 24.16 -12.41 -5.89
C LYS A 325 23.91 -11.04 -5.26
N ALA A 326 24.13 -10.89 -3.95
CA ALA A 326 23.95 -9.65 -3.20
C ALA A 326 25.24 -8.80 -3.10
N ALA A 327 26.37 -9.26 -3.64
CA ALA A 327 27.60 -8.49 -3.67
C ALA A 327 27.51 -7.35 -4.71
N PRO A 328 27.87 -6.10 -4.37
CA PRO A 328 27.80 -4.98 -5.31
C PRO A 328 28.80 -5.17 -6.45
N ALA A 329 28.35 -4.90 -7.68
CA ALA A 329 29.19 -4.90 -8.87
C ALA A 329 30.35 -3.91 -8.68
N ARG A 330 31.59 -4.42 -8.62
CA ARG A 330 32.79 -3.59 -8.71
C ARG A 330 32.94 -3.09 -10.14
N ASP A 331 33.05 -1.78 -10.28
CA ASP A 331 33.25 -1.05 -11.53
C ASP A 331 34.36 -1.65 -12.40
N ARG A 332 34.04 -1.92 -13.67
CA ARG A 332 35.04 -2.08 -14.72
C ARG A 332 35.47 -0.68 -15.17
N ALA A 333 36.72 -0.34 -14.88
CA ALA A 333 37.39 0.85 -15.36
C ALA A 333 37.44 0.88 -16.90
N ALA A 334 37.12 2.04 -17.49
CA ALA A 334 37.56 2.45 -18.82
C ALA A 334 38.71 3.47 -18.65
N PRO A 335 39.70 3.53 -19.55
CA PRO A 335 40.91 4.31 -19.34
C PRO A 335 40.70 5.78 -19.73
N SER A 336 41.13 6.69 -18.86
CA SER A 336 41.60 8.03 -19.29
C SER A 336 42.58 8.58 -18.26
N SER A 337 43.78 8.92 -18.73
CA SER A 337 44.75 9.78 -18.04
C SER A 337 44.56 11.24 -18.49
N PRO A 338 45.32 12.21 -17.96
CA PRO A 338 45.31 12.71 -16.59
C PRO A 338 45.03 14.24 -16.56
N ASP A 339 44.64 14.83 -15.43
CA ASP A 339 45.43 15.90 -14.75
C ASP A 339 44.65 16.57 -13.57
N ARG A 340 45.43 16.95 -12.53
CA ARG A 340 45.20 18.00 -11.50
C ARG A 340 44.20 17.80 -10.35
N ASN A 341 44.75 17.25 -9.26
CA ASN A 341 44.96 17.89 -7.94
C ASN A 341 44.03 19.05 -7.51
N VAL A 342 43.29 18.89 -6.41
CA VAL A 342 43.37 19.68 -5.14
C VAL A 342 42.46 18.99 -4.10
N GLY A 343 43.01 18.65 -2.93
CA GLY A 343 42.33 17.95 -1.85
C GLY A 343 41.44 18.81 -0.94
N ARG A 344 40.60 18.13 -0.17
CA ARG A 344 40.12 18.53 1.17
C ARG A 344 39.41 17.35 1.84
N GLU A 345 39.96 16.91 2.97
CA GLU A 345 39.38 15.93 3.89
C GLU A 345 38.18 16.52 4.66
N ALA A 346 37.17 15.70 4.94
CA ALA A 346 36.15 15.95 5.95
C ALA A 346 35.82 14.63 6.70
N PRO A 347 35.56 14.66 8.01
CA PRO A 347 35.65 13.48 8.88
C PRO A 347 34.35 12.66 8.94
N GLN A 348 34.52 11.35 9.13
CA GLN A 348 33.45 10.36 9.35
C GLN A 348 32.71 10.59 10.68
N ARG A 349 31.37 10.66 10.64
CA ARG A 349 30.52 10.62 11.84
C ARG A 349 30.01 9.19 12.09
N LYS A 350 30.19 8.72 13.33
CA LYS A 350 29.69 7.44 13.87
C LYS A 350 28.16 7.36 13.81
N ALA A 351 27.63 6.15 13.59
CA ALA A 351 26.21 5.82 13.66
C ALA A 351 25.71 5.82 15.13
N PRO A 352 24.46 6.23 15.41
CA PRO A 352 23.89 6.22 16.75
C PRO A 352 23.31 4.85 17.15
N GLU A 353 23.37 4.55 18.45
CA GLU A 353 22.81 3.34 19.10
C GLU A 353 21.26 3.33 19.12
N PRO A 354 20.64 2.14 19.21
CA PRO A 354 19.17 2.00 19.22
C PRO A 354 18.55 2.44 20.56
N PRO A 355 17.32 3.01 20.56
CA PRO A 355 16.68 3.50 21.78
C PRO A 355 16.10 2.37 22.65
N ALA A 356 16.10 2.63 23.96
CA ALA A 356 15.60 1.73 25.00
C ALA A 356 14.06 1.53 24.95
N LYS A 357 13.63 0.33 25.36
CA LYS A 357 12.23 -0.15 25.35
C LYS A 357 11.27 0.82 26.06
N ALA A 358 10.18 1.18 25.37
CA ALA A 358 9.09 1.98 25.91
C ALA A 358 8.32 1.22 27.00
N LYS A 359 8.05 1.88 28.14
CA LYS A 359 7.20 1.37 29.21
C LYS A 359 5.73 1.51 28.79
N VAL A 360 5.03 0.39 28.69
CA VAL A 360 3.56 0.33 28.60
C VAL A 360 3.02 0.72 29.98
N ARG A 361 2.15 1.74 30.05
CA ARG A 361 1.34 2.04 31.23
C ARG A 361 -0.08 1.57 30.94
N GLU A 362 -0.52 0.53 31.65
CA GLU A 362 -1.95 0.27 31.85
C GLU A 362 -2.55 1.48 32.57
N MET A 363 -3.69 1.97 32.07
CA MET A 363 -4.58 2.82 32.85
C MET A 363 -5.80 1.98 33.21
N ASP A 364 -5.98 1.79 34.52
CA ASP A 364 -7.16 1.19 35.13
C ASP A 364 -8.43 1.89 34.62
N PHE A 365 -9.31 1.12 33.98
CA PHE A 365 -10.71 1.50 33.85
C PHE A 365 -11.46 0.81 34.99
N GLY A 366 -11.81 1.59 36.00
CA GLY A 366 -12.63 1.14 37.11
C GLY A 366 -14.02 0.74 36.64
N LEU A 367 -14.30 -0.56 36.82
CA LEU A 367 -15.57 -1.30 36.80
C LEU A 367 -16.35 -1.38 35.48
#